data_AF-A0AAF1C0B4-F1
#
_entry.id   AF-A0AAF1C0B4-F1
#
_cell.length_a   1.000
_cell.length_b   1.000
_cell.length_c   1.000
_cell.angle_alpha   90.00
_cell.angle_beta   90.00
_cell.angle_gamma   90.00
#
_symmetry.space_group_name_H-M   'P 1'
#
loop_
_entity.id
_entity.type
_entity.pdbx_description
1 polymer ?
#
loop_
_entity_poly.entity_id
_entity_poly.type
_entity_poly.pdbx_seq_one_letter_code
_entity_poly.pdbx_strand_id
1 'polypeptide(L)' 'MIEILTNPDPNTVFWLMLLHCIIGLSAGIVADIKGYSFPLWLGIGTVAGTFGLIASLTLKNQN' A
#
# COMPACT_ATOMS: atom_id res chain seq x y z
N MET A 1 -22.18 -0.45 5.81
CA MET A 1 -20.73 -0.57 6.17
C MET A 1 -19.97 -1.59 5.31
N ILE A 2 -20.61 -2.60 4.70
CA ILE A 2 -19.94 -3.66 3.89
C ILE A 2 -20.07 -3.41 2.36
N GLU A 3 -21.06 -2.64 1.91
CA GLU A 3 -21.34 -2.40 0.47
C GLU A 3 -20.21 -1.69 -0.30
N ILE A 4 -19.43 -0.80 0.33
CA ILE A 4 -18.38 -0.03 -0.35
C ILE A 4 -17.07 -0.81 -0.46
N LEU A 5 -16.84 -1.82 0.41
CA LEU A 5 -15.80 -2.83 0.18
C LEU A 5 -16.13 -3.68 -1.06
N THR A 6 -17.39 -3.67 -1.50
CA THR A 6 -17.89 -4.49 -2.62
C THR A 6 -17.86 -3.72 -3.96
N ASN A 7 -17.81 -2.38 -3.94
CA ASN A 7 -17.75 -1.56 -5.17
C ASN A 7 -16.86 -0.31 -5.04
N PRO A 8 -15.55 -0.48 -4.77
CA PRO A 8 -14.63 0.65 -4.75
C PRO A 8 -14.38 1.14 -6.18
N ASP A 9 -14.33 2.47 -6.37
CA ASP A 9 -14.03 3.08 -7.68
C ASP A 9 -12.74 2.45 -8.26
N PRO A 10 -12.81 1.76 -9.40
CA PRO A 10 -11.71 0.92 -9.89
C PRO A 10 -10.44 1.73 -10.17
N ASN A 11 -10.59 3.00 -10.56
CA ASN A 11 -9.47 3.91 -10.74
C ASN A 11 -8.76 4.23 -9.41
N THR A 12 -9.51 4.46 -8.33
CA THR A 12 -8.92 4.77 -7.02
C THR A 12 -8.17 3.57 -6.47
N VAL A 13 -8.73 2.37 -6.58
CA VAL A 13 -8.05 1.12 -6.17
C VAL A 13 -6.79 0.89 -7.00
N PHE A 14 -6.87 1.10 -8.32
CA PHE A 14 -5.73 0.96 -9.21
C PHE A 14 -4.59 1.91 -8.83
N TRP A 15 -4.89 3.19 -8.63
CA TRP A 15 -3.89 4.18 -8.20
C TRP A 15 -3.27 3.84 -6.85
N LEU A 16 -4.08 3.39 -5.89
CA LEU A 16 -3.58 2.97 -4.59
C LEU A 16 -2.71 1.72 -4.65
N MET A 17 -3.06 0.74 -5.48
CA MET A 17 -2.26 -0.46 -5.69
C MET A 17 -0.93 -0.12 -6.35
N LEU A 18 -0.93 0.82 -7.29
CA LEU A 18 0.28 1.33 -7.94
C LEU A 18 1.18 2.04 -6.92
N LEU A 19 0.62 2.91 -6.09
CA LEU A 19 1.35 3.58 -5.00
C LEU A 19 1.91 2.58 -3.98
N HIS A 20 1.12 1.59 -3.58
CA HIS A 20 1.54 0.52 -2.68
C HIS A 20 2.77 -0.21 -3.22
N CYS A 21 2.73 -0.58 -4.50
CA CYS A 21 3.82 -1.28 -5.15
C CYS A 21 5.08 -0.39 -5.20
N ILE A 22 4.94 0.88 -5.58
CA ILE A 22 6.08 1.83 -5.62
C ILE A 22 6.69 2.03 -4.23
N ILE A 23 5.89 2.16 -3.18
CA ILE A 23 6.38 2.34 -1.81
C ILE A 23 7.10 1.07 -1.32
N GLY A 24 6.53 -0.11 -1.57
CA GLY A 24 7.17 -1.38 -1.22
C GLY A 24 8.50 -1.61 -1.95
N LEU A 25 8.54 -1.31 -3.26
CA LEU A 25 9.74 -1.46 -4.08
C LEU A 25 10.81 -0.45 -3.69
N SER A 26 10.44 0.81 -3.44
CA SER A 26 11.39 1.84 -2.97
C SER A 26 11.93 1.53 -1.58
N ALA A 27 11.11 1.03 -0.65
CA ALA A 27 11.57 0.54 0.64
C ALA A 27 12.56 -0.63 0.51
N GLY A 28 12.28 -1.59 -0.39
CA GLY A 28 13.20 -2.68 -0.70
C GLY A 28 14.52 -2.18 -1.30
N ILE A 29 14.46 -1.32 -2.31
CA ILE A 29 15.65 -0.75 -2.97
C ILE A 29 16.51 0.05 -1.97
N VAL A 30 15.90 0.89 -1.14
CA VAL A 30 16.62 1.66 -0.12
C VAL A 30 17.30 0.75 0.89
N ALA A 31 16.67 -0.36 1.25
CA ALA A 31 17.26 -1.35 2.15
C ALA A 31 18.43 -2.10 1.51
N ASP A 32 18.30 -2.49 0.24
CA ASP A 32 19.35 -3.15 -0.53
C ASP A 32 20.60 -2.27 -0.68
N ILE A 33 20.42 -1.00 -1.08
CA ILE A 33 21.52 0.00 -1.17
C ILE A 33 22.25 0.14 0.17
N LYS A 34 21.54 -0.01 1.28
CA LYS A 34 22.05 0.21 2.63
C LYS A 34 22.57 -1.07 3.29
N GLY A 35 22.57 -2.20 2.56
CA GLY A 35 23.07 -3.50 3.03
C GLY A 35 22.14 -4.22 4.01
N TYR A 36 20.88 -3.80 4.13
CA TYR A 36 19.87 -4.48 4.92
C TYR A 36 19.17 -5.56 4.11
N SER A 37 18.50 -6.50 4.80
CA SER A 37 17.77 -7.60 4.19
C SER A 37 16.61 -7.09 3.32
N PHE A 38 16.81 -7.07 1.99
CA PHE A 38 15.80 -6.75 0.99
C PHE A 38 14.41 -7.39 1.26
N PRO A 39 14.28 -8.71 1.49
CA PRO A 39 12.97 -9.32 1.70
C PRO A 39 12.27 -8.84 2.98
N LEU A 40 13.03 -8.47 4.01
CA LEU A 40 12.46 -8.01 5.28
C LEU A 40 11.89 -6.59 5.14
N TRP A 41 12.64 -5.70 4.48
CA TRP A 41 12.19 -4.33 4.23
C TRP A 41 11.08 -4.25 3.17
N LEU A 42 11.12 -5.13 2.17
CA LEU A 42 10.02 -5.29 1.23
C LEU A 42 8.75 -5.78 1.93
N GLY A 43 8.88 -6.70 2.89
CA GLY A 43 7.78 -7.13 3.75
C GLY A 43 7.20 -6.01 4.62
N ILE A 44 8.05 -5.17 5.21
CA ILE A 44 7.58 -4.01 5.97
C ILE A 44 6.86 -3.00 5.05
N GLY A 45 7.41 -2.76 3.86
CA GLY A 45 6.83 -1.85 2.87
C GLY A 45 5.46 -2.31 2.38
N THR A 46 5.28 -3.62 2.12
CA THR A 46 3.97 -4.17 1.74
C THR A 46 3.00 -4.16 2.90
N VAL A 47 3.39 -4.53 4.12
CA VAL A 47 2.51 -4.46 5.29
C VAL A 47 2.03 -3.03 5.55
N ALA A 48 2.95 -2.06 5.59
CA ALA A 48 2.61 -0.66 5.77
C ALA A 48 1.74 -0.13 4.62
N GLY A 49 2.04 -0.52 3.38
CA GLY A 49 1.25 -0.16 2.21
C GLY A 49 -0.18 -0.72 2.27
N THR A 50 -0.39 -1.93 2.80
CA THR A 50 -1.73 -2.51 2.98
C THR A 50 -2.53 -1.75 4.03
N PHE A 51 -1.90 -1.38 5.15
CA PHE A 51 -2.54 -0.52 6.15
C PHE A 51 -2.92 0.85 5.57
N GLY A 52 -2.05 1.45 4.74
CA GLY A 52 -2.37 2.68 4.02
C GLY A 52 -3.58 2.55 3.10
N LEU A 53 -3.73 1.39 2.44
CA LEU A 53 -4.86 1.09 1.57
C LEU A 53 -6.18 0.97 2.35
N ILE A 54 -6.15 0.27 3.49
CA ILE A 54 -7.30 0.14 4.39
C ILE A 54 -7.69 1.52 4.97
N ALA A 55 -6.71 2.32 5.40
CA ALA A 55 -6.95 3.64 5.97
C ALA A 55 -7.53 4.62 4.94
N SER A 56 -7.02 4.60 3.70
CA SER A 56 -7.51 5.48 2.63
C SER A 56 -8.95 5.12 2.22
N LEU A 57 -9.28 3.83 2.11
CA LEU A 57 -10.66 3.37 1.89
C LEU A 57 -11.58 3.81 3.04
N THR A 58 -11.09 3.77 4.28
CA THR A 58 -11.85 4.22 5.46
C THR A 58 -12.03 5.74 5.49
N LEU A 59 -11.03 6.52 5.07
CA LEU A 59 -11.10 7.98 5.04
C LEU A 59 -12.01 8.50 3.93
N LYS A 60 -12.02 7.85 2.75
CA LYS A 60 -12.98 8.15 1.67
C LYS A 60 -14.43 7.93 2.10
N ASN A 61 -14.68 7.08 3.10
CA ASN A 61 -16.00 6.87 3.68
C ASN A 61 -16.45 8.00 4.63
N GLN A 62 -15.57 8.91 5.03
CA GLN A 62 -15.88 9.99 5.99
C GLN A 62 -16.07 11.37 5.34
N ASN A 63 -15.85 11.49 4.02
CA ASN A 63 -15.81 12.76 3.28
C ASN A 63 -16.64 12.66 2.00
#